data_AF-A0A085FP86-F1
#
_entry.id   AF-A0A085FP86-F1
#
_cell.length_a   1.000
_cell.length_b   1.000
_cell.length_c   1.000
_cell.angle_alpha   90.00
_cell.angle_beta   90.00
_cell.angle_gamma   90.00
#
_symmetry.space_group_name_H-M   'P 1'
#
loop_
_entity.id
_entity.type
_entity.pdbx_description
1 polymer ?
#
loop_
_entity_poly.entity_id
_entity_poly.type
_entity_poly.pdbx_seq_one_letter_code
_entity_poly.pdbx_strand_id
1 'polypeptide(L)'
;MAAPIIIDDAEVERALAEDKVCARIMAKQLRPQAGDLVGVRLNLNIWKSRKVPVQTLHKGNGAGKHRQNAGFFNGTVMWYQKIVVVRDAFFNVGQIGREKIASGIESKHPIASVDGVLVDTATPSFEGIEVRFEPHATHLFVTLDNRAIRWAEEVTIYAHRCYCRGAILYHTEMTAPPKAGPSPSIAIL
;
A
#
# COMPACT_ATOMS: atom_id res chain seq x y z
N MET A 1 -6.49 -5.06 20.46
CA MET A 1 -6.58 -4.56 19.07
C MET A 1 -7.60 -3.44 19.05
N ALA A 2 -7.29 -2.28 18.49
CA ALA A 2 -8.28 -1.22 18.31
C ALA A 2 -9.29 -1.68 17.24
N ALA A 3 -10.58 -1.38 17.43
CA ALA A 3 -11.58 -1.66 16.40
C ALA A 3 -11.19 -0.93 15.10
N PRO A 4 -11.36 -1.56 13.92
CA PRO A 4 -11.05 -0.91 12.66
C PRO A 4 -11.89 0.37 12.52
N ILE A 5 -11.26 1.44 12.01
CA ILE A 5 -11.94 2.69 11.69
C ILE A 5 -13.07 2.35 10.72
N ILE A 6 -14.33 2.58 11.09
CA ILE A 6 -15.45 2.35 10.18
C ILE A 6 -15.51 3.51 9.20
N ILE A 7 -15.39 3.18 7.92
CA ILE A 7 -15.53 4.13 6.81
C ILE A 7 -16.80 3.79 6.06
N ASP A 8 -17.72 4.76 6.00
CA ASP A 8 -18.99 4.67 5.30
C ASP A 8 -18.77 4.56 3.78
N ASP A 9 -19.51 3.64 3.14
CA ASP A 9 -19.42 3.42 1.70
C ASP A 9 -19.94 4.61 0.91
N ALA A 10 -21.02 5.25 1.38
CA ALA A 10 -21.57 6.44 0.72
C ALA A 10 -20.59 7.61 0.75
N GLU A 11 -19.80 7.73 1.82
CA GLU A 11 -18.72 8.72 1.92
C GLU A 11 -17.56 8.42 0.95
N VAL A 12 -17.16 7.15 0.80
CA VAL A 12 -16.14 6.74 -0.17
C VAL A 12 -16.60 7.04 -1.60
N GLU A 13 -17.83 6.65 -1.94
CA GLU A 13 -18.41 6.88 -3.27
C GLU A 13 -18.49 8.37 -3.61
N ARG A 14 -19.01 9.18 -2.68
CA ARG A 14 -19.05 10.64 -2.83
C ARG A 14 -17.65 11.22 -3.04
N ALA A 15 -16.69 10.80 -2.20
CA ALA A 15 -15.33 11.31 -2.28
C ALA A 15 -14.64 11.01 -3.61
N LEU A 16 -14.86 9.82 -4.17
CA LEU A 16 -14.34 9.41 -5.47
C LEU A 16 -15.05 10.12 -6.63
N ALA A 17 -16.37 10.30 -6.55
CA ALA A 17 -17.17 10.94 -7.60
C ALA A 17 -16.87 12.44 -7.75
N GLU A 18 -16.63 13.14 -6.64
CA GLU A 18 -16.30 14.57 -6.64
C GLU A 18 -14.86 14.87 -7.07
N ASP A 19 -13.96 13.88 -7.04
CA ASP A 19 -12.59 14.04 -7.51
C ASP A 19 -12.50 13.82 -9.02
N LYS A 20 -12.21 14.90 -9.76
CA LYS A 20 -12.17 14.88 -11.24
C LYS A 20 -11.23 13.81 -11.81
N VAL A 21 -10.12 13.52 -11.12
CA VAL A 21 -9.15 12.52 -11.59
C VAL A 21 -9.70 11.12 -11.35
N CYS A 22 -10.25 10.86 -10.17
CA CYS A 22 -10.88 9.58 -9.83
C CYS A 22 -12.08 9.30 -10.73
N ALA A 23 -12.99 10.25 -10.89
CA ALA A 23 -14.15 10.15 -11.78
C ALA A 23 -13.73 9.82 -13.22
N ARG A 24 -12.72 10.51 -13.75
CA ARG A 24 -12.18 10.25 -15.10
C ARG A 24 -11.57 8.85 -15.23
N ILE A 25 -10.89 8.36 -14.20
CA ILE A 25 -10.31 7.01 -14.21
C ILE A 25 -11.41 5.95 -14.14
N MET A 26 -12.40 6.14 -13.26
CA MET A 26 -13.52 5.22 -13.11
C MET A 26 -14.38 5.13 -14.37
N ALA A 27 -14.52 6.23 -15.12
CA ALA A 27 -15.22 6.25 -16.40
C ALA A 27 -14.57 5.36 -17.47
N LYS A 28 -13.30 4.97 -17.32
CA LYS A 28 -12.62 4.02 -18.22
C LYS A 28 -13.02 2.56 -17.98
N GLN A 29 -13.71 2.28 -16.86
CA GLN A 29 -14.19 0.95 -16.49
C GLN A 29 -13.08 -0.14 -16.45
N LEU A 30 -11.84 0.25 -16.16
CA LEU A 30 -10.70 -0.67 -16.04
C LEU A 30 -10.66 -1.31 -14.65
N ARG A 31 -11.71 -2.02 -14.26
CA ARG A 31 -11.77 -2.73 -12.97
C ARG A 31 -10.87 -3.97 -13.01
N PRO A 32 -9.92 -4.13 -12.07
CA PRO A 32 -9.19 -5.38 -11.97
C PRO A 32 -10.12 -6.52 -11.52
N GLN A 33 -9.77 -7.73 -11.91
CA GLN A 33 -10.47 -8.96 -11.56
C GLN A 33 -9.66 -9.76 -10.54
N ALA A 34 -10.30 -10.67 -9.81
CA ALA A 34 -9.59 -11.63 -8.97
C ALA A 34 -8.55 -12.38 -9.81
N GLY A 35 -7.36 -12.59 -9.24
CA GLY A 35 -6.22 -13.16 -9.95
C GLY A 35 -5.33 -12.14 -10.66
N ASP A 36 -5.78 -10.89 -10.84
CA ASP A 36 -4.92 -9.84 -11.39
C ASP A 36 -3.80 -9.47 -10.42
N LEU A 37 -2.61 -9.27 -10.95
CA LEU A 37 -1.49 -8.73 -10.20
C LEU A 37 -1.65 -7.20 -10.08
N VAL A 38 -1.72 -6.70 -8.84
CA VAL A 38 -1.98 -5.30 -8.54
C VAL A 38 -0.99 -4.71 -7.56
N GLY A 39 -0.76 -3.40 -7.66
CA GLY A 39 -0.12 -2.60 -6.62
C GLY A 39 -1.13 -1.74 -5.89
N VAL A 40 -1.16 -1.82 -4.57
CA VAL A 40 -2.16 -1.12 -3.75
C VAL A 40 -1.51 0.02 -2.99
N ARG A 41 -2.13 1.20 -3.05
CA ARG A 41 -1.60 2.43 -2.45
C ARG A 41 -2.70 3.27 -1.82
N LEU A 42 -2.42 3.89 -0.69
CA LEU A 42 -3.30 4.92 -0.15
C LEU A 42 -3.40 6.10 -1.13
N ASN A 43 -4.62 6.50 -1.48
CA ASN A 43 -4.87 7.68 -2.30
C ASN A 43 -4.69 8.95 -1.46
N LEU A 44 -3.47 9.48 -1.45
CA LEU A 44 -3.14 10.69 -0.67
C LEU A 44 -3.89 11.95 -1.12
N ASN A 45 -4.34 12.03 -2.38
CA ASN A 45 -5.12 13.19 -2.82
C ASN A 45 -6.49 13.19 -2.13
N ILE A 46 -7.22 12.06 -2.16
CA ILE A 46 -8.50 11.92 -1.46
C ILE A 46 -8.33 12.06 0.05
N TRP A 47 -7.33 11.41 0.65
CA TRP A 47 -7.06 11.54 2.09
C TRP A 47 -6.79 12.99 2.49
N LYS A 48 -5.93 13.72 1.77
CA LYS A 48 -5.60 15.10 2.14
C LYS A 48 -6.79 16.05 1.98
N SER A 49 -7.58 15.91 0.91
CA SER A 49 -8.69 16.83 0.62
C SER A 49 -9.98 16.51 1.37
N ARG A 50 -10.29 15.23 1.58
CA ARG A 50 -11.60 14.78 2.09
C ARG A 50 -11.53 13.98 3.38
N LYS A 51 -10.32 13.62 3.84
CA LYS A 51 -10.12 12.76 5.03
C LYS A 51 -10.76 11.36 4.92
N VAL A 52 -10.94 10.88 3.69
CA VAL A 52 -11.44 9.54 3.40
C VAL A 52 -10.28 8.66 2.92
N PRO A 53 -9.87 7.62 3.67
CA PRO A 53 -8.73 6.82 3.25
C PRO A 53 -9.20 5.69 2.32
N VAL A 54 -8.98 5.90 1.02
CA VAL A 54 -9.30 4.96 -0.05
C VAL A 54 -8.04 4.45 -0.74
N GLN A 55 -8.05 3.21 -1.19
CA GLN A 55 -6.93 2.61 -1.91
C GLN A 55 -7.04 2.85 -3.41
N THR A 56 -5.89 3.08 -4.05
CA THR A 56 -5.71 3.12 -5.49
C THR A 56 -5.09 1.80 -5.92
N LEU A 57 -5.70 1.13 -6.90
CA LEU A 57 -5.20 -0.11 -7.48
C LEU A 57 -4.45 0.23 -8.77
N HIS A 58 -3.18 -0.17 -8.83
CA HIS A 58 -2.29 0.03 -9.95
C HIS A 58 -2.08 -1.29 -10.69
N LYS A 59 -2.01 -1.24 -12.02
CA LYS A 59 -1.70 -2.40 -12.86
C LYS A 59 -0.31 -2.92 -12.52
N GLY A 60 -0.23 -4.17 -12.07
CA GLY A 60 1.04 -4.86 -11.89
C GLY A 60 1.69 -5.18 -13.23
N ASN A 61 2.99 -5.47 -13.19
CA ASN A 61 3.70 -6.07 -14.32
C ASN A 61 4.12 -7.50 -13.98
N GLY A 62 3.91 -8.42 -14.92
CA GLY A 62 4.26 -9.83 -14.78
C GLY A 62 5.76 -10.14 -14.80
N ALA A 63 6.62 -9.11 -14.83
CA ALA A 63 8.08 -9.27 -14.92
C ALA A 63 8.73 -9.67 -13.57
N GLY A 64 7.95 -9.84 -12.50
CA GLY A 64 8.44 -10.32 -11.20
C GLY A 64 9.30 -9.34 -10.39
N LYS A 65 9.53 -8.12 -10.89
CA LYS A 65 10.40 -7.12 -10.25
C LYS A 65 9.91 -6.68 -8.86
N HIS A 66 8.60 -6.73 -8.61
CA HIS A 66 8.02 -6.46 -7.28
C HIS A 66 8.53 -7.42 -6.18
N ARG A 67 9.06 -8.60 -6.54
CA ARG A 67 9.69 -9.54 -5.60
C ARG A 67 11.12 -9.14 -5.20
N GLN A 68 11.67 -8.14 -5.89
CA GLN A 68 13.04 -7.66 -5.81
C GLN A 68 13.09 -6.17 -5.41
N ASN A 69 12.20 -5.72 -4.52
CA ASN A 69 12.14 -4.35 -4.02
C ASN A 69 11.78 -3.28 -5.08
N ALA A 70 11.29 -3.69 -6.26
CA ALA A 70 10.86 -2.81 -7.34
C ALA A 70 9.35 -2.89 -7.55
N GLY A 71 8.61 -2.19 -6.68
CA GLY A 71 7.16 -2.27 -6.60
C GLY A 71 6.39 -1.56 -7.71
N PHE A 72 5.07 -1.71 -7.67
CA PHE A 72 4.15 -1.15 -8.67
C PHE A 72 3.67 0.26 -8.33
N PHE A 73 4.39 0.98 -7.47
CA PHE A 73 4.05 2.35 -7.07
C PHE A 73 4.03 3.35 -8.23
N ASN A 74 4.67 3.04 -9.36
CA ASN A 74 4.62 3.83 -10.60
C ASN A 74 3.66 3.26 -11.67
N GLY A 75 2.87 2.23 -11.34
CA GLY A 75 1.96 1.57 -12.27
C GLY A 75 0.77 2.44 -12.69
N THR A 76 0.16 2.11 -13.82
CA THR A 76 -1.06 2.77 -14.29
C THR A 76 -2.22 2.51 -13.32
N VAL A 77 -2.92 3.56 -12.91
CA VAL A 77 -4.12 3.42 -12.08
C VAL A 77 -5.24 2.73 -12.86
N MET A 78 -5.83 1.71 -12.26
CA MET A 78 -6.94 0.94 -12.80
C MET A 78 -8.25 1.30 -12.11
N TRP A 79 -8.25 1.26 -10.77
CA TRP A 79 -9.47 1.40 -9.97
C TRP A 79 -9.19 1.90 -8.55
N TYR A 80 -10.26 2.06 -7.77
CA TYR A 80 -10.22 2.47 -6.36
C TYR A 80 -11.09 1.54 -5.52
N GLN A 81 -10.64 1.20 -4.31
CA GLN A 81 -11.42 0.39 -3.38
C GLN A 81 -11.18 0.83 -1.94
N LYS A 82 -12.22 0.69 -1.11
CA LYS A 82 -12.16 0.96 0.33
C LYS A 82 -11.26 -0.05 1.06
N ILE A 83 -11.49 -1.34 0.79
CA ILE A 83 -10.73 -2.48 1.31
C ILE A 83 -10.19 -3.25 0.12
N VAL A 84 -8.94 -3.70 0.19
CA VAL A 84 -8.33 -4.56 -0.83
C VAL A 84 -7.72 -5.77 -0.14
N VAL A 85 -7.97 -6.96 -0.68
CA VAL A 85 -7.32 -8.20 -0.22
C VAL A 85 -6.41 -8.71 -1.32
N VAL A 86 -5.15 -8.97 -0.98
CA VAL A 86 -4.16 -9.53 -1.90
C VAL A 86 -3.47 -10.74 -1.29
N ARG A 87 -3.05 -11.68 -2.15
CA ARG A 87 -2.17 -12.80 -1.80
C ARG A 87 -0.78 -12.63 -2.40
N ASP A 88 0.17 -13.36 -1.84
CA ASP A 88 1.59 -13.30 -2.22
C ASP A 88 2.11 -11.85 -2.20
N ALA A 89 1.80 -11.14 -1.12
CA ALA A 89 1.93 -9.70 -1.04
C ALA A 89 3.36 -9.27 -0.67
N PHE A 90 4.00 -8.50 -1.55
CA PHE A 90 5.29 -7.87 -1.31
C PHE A 90 5.13 -6.41 -0.89
N PHE A 91 5.89 -5.99 0.12
CA PHE A 91 5.85 -4.64 0.67
C PHE A 91 7.00 -3.81 0.12
N ASN A 92 6.74 -3.01 -0.92
CA ASN A 92 7.79 -2.33 -1.66
C ASN A 92 7.86 -0.83 -1.33
N VAL A 93 9.09 -0.34 -1.10
CA VAL A 93 9.36 1.09 -0.89
C VAL A 93 10.51 1.57 -1.79
N GLY A 94 10.24 2.56 -2.63
CA GLY A 94 11.23 3.27 -3.43
C GLY A 94 12.10 4.17 -2.55
N GLN A 95 13.30 3.70 -2.19
CA GLN A 95 14.18 4.31 -1.19
C GLN A 95 14.60 5.75 -1.53
N ILE A 96 14.88 6.05 -2.79
CA ILE A 96 15.23 7.42 -3.23
C ILE A 96 14.08 8.39 -2.97
N GLY A 97 12.87 8.02 -3.39
CA GLY A 97 11.70 8.88 -3.19
C GLY A 97 11.32 8.99 -1.71
N ARG A 98 11.47 7.91 -0.94
CA ARG A 98 11.32 7.95 0.52
C ARG A 98 12.29 8.95 1.15
N GLU A 99 13.55 8.94 0.76
CA GLU A 99 14.57 9.85 1.31
C GLU A 99 14.25 11.31 1.03
N LYS A 100 13.82 11.63 -0.20
CA LYS A 100 13.39 12.99 -0.54
C LYS A 100 12.20 13.46 0.29
N ILE A 101 11.25 12.57 0.59
CA ILE A 101 10.13 12.90 1.47
C ILE A 101 10.60 13.06 2.92
N ALA A 102 11.37 12.10 3.42
CA ALA A 102 11.83 12.09 4.80
C ALA A 102 12.69 13.32 5.16
N SER A 103 13.51 13.80 4.21
CA SER A 103 14.33 15.01 4.34
C SER A 103 13.58 16.32 4.08
N GLY A 104 12.33 16.26 3.61
CA GLY A 104 11.52 17.44 3.31
C GLY A 104 11.76 18.07 1.93
N ILE A 105 12.60 17.47 1.08
CA ILE A 105 12.85 17.93 -0.30
C ILE A 105 11.58 17.81 -1.16
N GLU A 106 10.81 16.72 -1.00
CA GLU A 106 9.53 16.52 -1.69
C GLU A 106 8.39 16.31 -0.68
N SER A 107 7.21 16.87 -0.95
CA SER A 107 6.03 16.72 -0.06
C SER A 107 5.16 15.50 -0.39
N LYS A 108 5.31 14.94 -1.60
CA LYS A 108 4.64 13.72 -2.05
C LYS A 108 5.36 13.10 -3.26
N HIS A 109 5.45 11.78 -3.28
CA HIS A 109 5.95 11.00 -4.41
C HIS A 109 5.34 9.59 -4.37
N PRO A 110 5.14 8.90 -5.51
CA PRO A 110 4.81 7.48 -5.52
C PRO A 110 5.98 6.63 -5.00
N ILE A 111 5.96 6.28 -3.71
CA ILE A 111 7.11 5.62 -3.07
C ILE A 111 6.82 4.28 -2.44
N ALA A 112 5.57 3.90 -2.26
CA ALA A 112 5.24 2.68 -1.54
C ALA A 112 4.01 2.03 -2.14
N SER A 113 4.02 0.70 -2.20
CA SER A 113 2.88 -0.12 -2.58
C SER A 113 2.95 -1.49 -1.91
N VAL A 114 1.78 -2.08 -1.65
CA VAL A 114 1.65 -3.50 -1.36
C VAL A 114 1.26 -4.19 -2.66
N ASP A 115 2.11 -5.09 -3.13
CA ASP A 115 2.01 -5.66 -4.47
C ASP A 115 1.71 -7.15 -4.39
N GLY A 116 0.59 -7.58 -4.95
CA GLY A 116 0.14 -8.97 -4.85
C GLY A 116 -1.00 -9.30 -5.79
N VAL A 117 -1.47 -10.54 -5.71
CA VAL A 117 -2.57 -11.07 -6.51
C VAL A 117 -3.89 -10.69 -5.86
N LEU A 118 -4.76 -9.97 -6.58
CA LEU A 118 -6.05 -9.54 -6.08
C LEU A 118 -6.95 -10.73 -5.75
N VAL A 119 -7.60 -10.69 -4.59
CA VAL A 119 -8.58 -11.66 -4.14
C VAL A 119 -9.95 -11.01 -4.10
N ASP A 120 -10.94 -11.65 -4.69
CA ASP A 120 -12.34 -11.30 -4.47
C ASP A 120 -12.85 -12.02 -3.22
N THR A 121 -13.28 -11.24 -2.23
CA THR A 121 -13.83 -11.76 -0.98
C THR A 121 -14.87 -10.80 -0.41
N ALA A 122 -16.04 -11.35 -0.08
CA ALA A 122 -17.12 -10.59 0.56
C ALA A 122 -16.86 -10.33 2.06
N THR A 123 -15.96 -11.11 2.68
CA THR A 123 -15.69 -11.07 4.12
C THR A 123 -14.19 -10.90 4.38
N PRO A 124 -13.65 -9.68 4.21
CA PRO A 124 -12.24 -9.42 4.51
C PRO A 124 -11.97 -9.62 6.00
N SER A 125 -10.90 -10.34 6.33
CA SER A 125 -10.44 -10.49 7.71
C SER A 125 -9.50 -9.34 8.10
N PHE A 126 -9.58 -8.89 9.34
CA PHE A 126 -8.66 -7.92 9.96
C PHE A 126 -7.79 -8.57 11.04
N GLU A 127 -7.80 -9.89 11.12
CA GLU A 127 -6.92 -10.64 12.01
C GLU A 127 -5.50 -10.70 11.44
N GLY A 128 -4.56 -11.04 12.34
CA GLY A 128 -3.15 -11.22 12.00
C GLY A 128 -2.27 -10.07 12.50
N ILE A 129 -1.12 -9.90 11.86
CA ILE A 129 -0.14 -8.89 12.25
C ILE A 129 -0.45 -7.57 11.54
N GLU A 130 -0.59 -6.51 12.34
CA GLU A 130 -0.74 -5.15 11.83
C GLU A 130 0.58 -4.59 11.33
N VAL A 131 0.55 -4.06 10.11
CA VAL A 131 1.67 -3.43 9.42
C VAL A 131 1.29 -2.00 9.01
N ARG A 132 2.26 -1.10 9.12
CA ARG A 132 2.16 0.33 8.80
C ARG A 132 3.36 0.81 8.00
N PHE A 133 3.20 1.95 7.35
CA PHE A 133 4.30 2.68 6.74
C PHE A 133 4.09 4.19 6.92
N GLU A 134 5.13 4.85 7.41
CA GLU A 134 5.20 6.32 7.53
C GLU A 134 6.58 6.75 7.04
N PRO A 135 6.71 7.42 5.88
CA PRO A 135 8.01 7.72 5.27
C PRO A 135 8.93 8.56 6.16
N HIS A 136 8.38 9.42 7.02
CA HIS A 136 9.20 10.21 7.95
C HIS A 136 9.79 9.39 9.10
N ALA A 137 9.12 8.32 9.52
CA ALA A 137 9.55 7.49 10.65
C ALA A 137 10.30 6.23 10.21
N THR A 138 9.95 5.68 9.05
CA THR A 138 10.37 4.34 8.61
C THR A 138 10.78 4.35 7.14
N HIS A 139 11.78 3.55 6.77
CA HIS A 139 12.19 3.37 5.37
C HIS A 139 11.59 2.12 4.72
N LEU A 140 10.90 1.28 5.49
CA LEU A 140 10.22 0.05 5.07
C LEU A 140 8.85 -0.03 5.74
N PHE A 141 7.97 -0.89 5.22
CA PHE A 141 6.78 -1.29 5.96
C PHE A 141 7.20 -2.05 7.22
N VAL A 142 6.58 -1.74 8.34
CA VAL A 142 6.92 -2.34 9.62
C VAL A 142 5.69 -2.77 10.40
N THR A 143 5.86 -3.77 11.25
CA THR A 143 4.91 -4.14 12.30
C THR A 143 4.83 -3.07 13.39
N LEU A 144 3.93 -3.24 14.37
CA LEU A 144 3.79 -2.29 15.49
C LEU A 144 5.02 -2.22 16.40
N ASP A 145 5.79 -3.31 16.51
CA ASP A 145 7.10 -3.39 17.17
C ASP A 145 8.27 -3.00 16.23
N ASN A 146 7.97 -2.38 15.09
CA ASN A 146 8.90 -1.83 14.10
C ASN A 146 9.74 -2.85 13.30
N ARG A 147 9.38 -4.14 13.29
CA ARG A 147 10.07 -5.15 12.47
C ARG A 147 9.67 -5.01 11.01
N ALA A 148 10.66 -4.92 10.12
CA ALA A 148 10.44 -4.68 8.70
C ALA A 148 9.88 -5.92 8.01
N ILE A 149 8.69 -5.79 7.43
CA ILE A 149 8.06 -6.88 6.69
C ILE A 149 8.45 -6.80 5.22
N ARG A 150 8.78 -7.95 4.63
CA ARG A 150 9.10 -8.08 3.21
C ARG A 150 7.90 -8.63 2.44
N TRP A 151 7.29 -9.67 2.99
CA TRP A 151 6.26 -10.43 2.31
C TRP A 151 5.27 -11.05 3.31
N ALA A 152 4.03 -11.24 2.87
CA ALA A 152 3.03 -12.03 3.58
C ALA A 152 2.17 -12.82 2.58
N GLU A 153 1.69 -13.98 3.02
CA GLU A 153 0.85 -14.87 2.22
C GLU A 153 -0.48 -14.23 1.84
N GLU A 154 -1.14 -13.55 2.79
CA GLU A 154 -2.36 -12.80 2.55
C GLU A 154 -2.37 -11.48 3.34
N VAL A 155 -2.85 -10.41 2.71
CA VAL A 155 -2.93 -9.08 3.32
C VAL A 155 -4.28 -8.45 3.02
N THR A 156 -4.99 -8.04 4.08
CA THR A 156 -6.09 -7.08 3.97
C THR A 156 -5.55 -5.68 4.15
N ILE A 157 -5.83 -4.78 3.21
CA ILE A 157 -5.40 -3.39 3.22
C ILE A 157 -6.62 -2.52 3.45
N TYR A 158 -6.61 -1.76 4.54
CA TYR A 158 -7.72 -0.90 4.92
C TYR A 158 -7.24 0.34 5.65
N ALA A 159 -7.80 1.48 5.26
CA ALA A 159 -7.36 2.79 5.72
C ALA A 159 -5.83 2.97 5.59
N HIS A 160 -5.13 3.08 6.73
CA HIS A 160 -3.67 3.25 6.84
C HIS A 160 -2.94 2.00 7.35
N ARG A 161 -3.60 0.84 7.31
CA ARG A 161 -3.12 -0.41 7.90
C ARG A 161 -3.19 -1.55 6.91
N CYS A 162 -2.25 -2.47 7.06
CA CYS A 162 -2.22 -3.76 6.40
C CYS A 162 -2.30 -4.85 7.48
N TYR A 163 -3.18 -5.83 7.30
CA TYR A 163 -3.39 -6.93 8.24
C TYR A 163 -2.90 -8.20 7.57
N CYS A 164 -1.74 -8.69 8.02
CA CYS A 164 -0.99 -9.76 7.38
C CYS A 164 -1.27 -11.10 8.04
N ARG A 165 -1.56 -12.12 7.24
CA ARG A 165 -1.91 -13.49 7.68
C ARG A 165 -1.09 -14.55 6.93
N GLY A 166 -1.17 -15.77 7.44
CA GLY A 166 -0.45 -16.92 6.90
C GLY A 166 1.05 -16.83 7.18
N ALA A 167 1.86 -17.34 6.27
CA ALA A 167 3.31 -17.17 6.35
C ALA A 167 3.71 -15.70 6.19
N ILE A 168 4.67 -15.25 7.01
CA ILE A 168 5.17 -13.88 7.00
C ILE A 168 6.70 -13.93 6.93
N LEU A 169 7.28 -13.16 6.01
CA LEU A 169 8.71 -12.99 5.87
C LEU A 169 9.10 -11.56 6.22
N TYR A 170 10.02 -11.44 7.16
CA TYR A 170 10.65 -10.19 7.52
C TYR A 170 11.87 -9.93 6.62
N HIS A 171 12.18 -8.65 6.42
CA HIS A 171 13.48 -8.30 5.88
C HIS A 171 14.57 -8.66 6.88
N THR A 172 15.74 -8.99 6.36
CA THR A 172 17.04 -9.09 7.03
C THR A 172 17.98 -8.05 6.43
N GLU A 173 19.16 -7.87 7.01
CA GLU A 173 20.22 -7.01 6.42
C GLU A 173 20.52 -7.35 4.96
N MET A 174 20.44 -8.63 4.57
CA MET A 174 20.75 -9.07 3.20
C MET A 174 19.61 -8.83 2.21
N THR A 175 18.37 -8.67 2.69
CA THR A 175 17.18 -8.62 1.82
C THR A 175 16.51 -7.25 1.82
N ALA A 176 16.77 -6.43 2.84
CA ALA A 176 16.32 -5.05 2.89
C ALA A 176 16.97 -4.24 1.75
N PRO A 177 16.19 -3.44 1.01
CA PRO A 177 16.79 -2.46 0.11
C PRO A 177 17.55 -1.41 0.96
N PRO A 178 18.78 -1.04 0.58
CA PRO A 178 19.55 -0.07 1.35
C PRO A 178 18.87 1.29 1.34
N LYS A 179 18.96 2.01 2.46
CA LYS A 179 18.53 3.40 2.53
C LYS A 179 19.28 4.23 1.48
N ALA A 180 18.57 5.14 0.81
CA ALA A 180 19.17 6.03 -0.17
C ALA A 180 19.83 7.28 0.44
N GLY A 181 19.72 7.49 1.74
CA GLY A 181 20.29 8.65 2.43
C GLY A 181 20.22 8.59 3.96
N PRO A 182 20.61 9.68 4.63
CA PRO A 182 20.81 9.70 6.07
C PRO A 182 19.51 9.80 6.87
N SER A 183 18.38 10.19 6.27
CA SER A 183 17.14 10.47 7.04
C SER A 183 16.77 9.31 7.97
N PRO A 184 16.44 9.57 9.25
CA PRO A 184 16.32 8.53 10.27
C PRO A 184 15.26 7.49 9.92
N SER A 185 15.43 6.28 10.46
CA SER A 185 14.42 5.24 10.37
C SER A 185 14.46 4.36 11.62
N ILE A 186 13.29 4.10 12.20
CA ILE A 186 13.13 3.23 13.37
C ILE A 186 12.90 1.75 13.00
N ALA A 187 13.13 1.37 11.75
CA ALA A 187 12.80 0.02 11.26
C ALA A 187 13.89 -0.97 11.71
N ILE A 188 13.45 -2.14 12.18
CA ILE A 188 14.30 -3.21 12.67
C ILE A 188 14.33 -4.33 11.62
N LEU A 189 15.53 -4.78 11.24
CA LEU A 189 15.75 -5.91 10.34
C LEU A 189 16.00 -7.20 11.13
#